data_AF-A0A929BJP6-F1
#
_entry.id   AF-A0A929BJP6-F1
#
_cell.length_a   1.000
_cell.length_b   1.000
_cell.length_c   1.000
_cell.angle_alpha   90.00
_cell.angle_beta   90.00
_cell.angle_gamma   90.00
#
_symmetry.space_group_name_H-M   'P 1'
#
loop_
_entity.id
_entity.type
_entity.pdbx_description
1 polymer ?
#
loop_
_entity_poly.entity_id
_entity_poly.type
_entity_poly.pdbx_seq_one_letter_code
_entity_poly.pdbx_strand_id
1 'polypeptide(L)'
;RLSLEETEAIRLKDLEGLEQEECAQRMQISRQTFHRVLESGRSKLADALVNGKAIQIQGGNFGLAQHRFRCNNDGHEWDVPFEAVANKLPLSCPICSSVNIQATPLPPFGFGRGHGRGFRRGRWR
;
A
#
# COMPACT_ATOMS: atom_id res chain seq x y z
N ARG A 1 17.28 12.48 4.51
CA ARG A 1 16.10 11.74 5.01
C ARG A 1 15.30 11.25 3.81
N LEU A 2 14.96 9.97 3.78
CA LEU A 2 14.21 9.31 2.71
C LEU A 2 12.89 8.80 3.31
N SER A 3 11.75 8.99 2.63
CA SER A 3 10.48 8.44 3.12
C SER A 3 10.34 6.94 2.81
N LEU A 4 9.40 6.27 3.46
CA LEU A 4 9.09 4.87 3.14
C LEU A 4 8.56 4.71 1.70
N GLU A 5 7.71 5.63 1.24
CA GLU A 5 7.24 5.65 -0.16
C GLU A 5 8.38 5.80 -1.17
N GLU A 6 9.33 6.71 -0.90
CA GLU A 6 10.49 6.94 -1.78
C GLU A 6 11.38 5.71 -1.83
N THR A 7 11.61 5.07 -0.68
CA THR A 7 12.39 3.84 -0.57
C THR A 7 11.72 2.71 -1.34
N GLU A 8 10.40 2.56 -1.21
CA GLU A 8 9.62 1.53 -1.91
C GLU A 8 9.62 1.76 -3.43
N ALA A 9 9.50 3.01 -3.87
CA ALA A 9 9.56 3.35 -5.29
C ALA A 9 10.91 2.97 -5.92
N ILE A 10 12.01 3.25 -5.22
CA ILE A 10 13.36 2.85 -5.63
C ILE A 10 13.48 1.33 -5.64
N ARG A 11 12.98 0.63 -4.60
CA ARG A 11 13.00 -0.83 -4.53
C ARG A 11 12.29 -1.46 -5.74
N LEU A 12 11.07 -1.02 -6.05
CA LEU A 12 10.28 -1.57 -7.15
C LEU A 12 10.90 -1.27 -8.52
N LYS A 13 11.39 -0.05 -8.73
CA LYS A 13 11.89 0.35 -10.06
C LYS A 13 13.35 -0.04 -10.29
N ASP A 14 14.22 0.24 -9.33
CA ASP A 14 15.67 0.13 -9.49
C ASP A 14 16.22 -1.22 -9.02
N LEU A 15 15.62 -1.83 -7.99
CA LEU A 15 16.06 -3.12 -7.48
C LEU A 15 15.31 -4.31 -8.13
N GLU A 16 13.99 -4.23 -8.25
CA GLU A 16 13.18 -5.28 -8.88
C GLU A 16 13.03 -5.12 -10.40
N GLY A 17 13.38 -3.95 -10.95
CA GLY A 17 13.38 -3.72 -12.41
C GLY A 17 11.99 -3.67 -13.04
N LEU A 18 10.94 -3.41 -12.27
CA LEU A 18 9.56 -3.45 -12.78
C LEU A 18 9.24 -2.28 -13.72
N GLU A 19 8.18 -2.47 -14.50
CA GLU A 19 7.63 -1.39 -15.32
C GLU A 19 6.95 -0.31 -14.46
N GLN A 20 6.97 0.94 -14.94
CA GLN A 20 6.47 2.07 -14.16
C GLN A 20 4.98 1.94 -13.80
N GLU A 21 4.19 1.38 -14.71
CA GLU A 21 2.79 1.08 -14.44
C GLU A 21 2.63 0.05 -13.33
N GLU A 22 3.42 -1.02 -13.35
CA GLU A 22 3.35 -2.06 -12.32
C GLU A 22 3.77 -1.53 -10.95
N CYS A 23 4.80 -0.68 -10.91
CA CYS A 23 5.20 -0.02 -9.68
C CYS A 23 4.08 0.85 -9.11
N ALA A 24 3.45 1.69 -9.95
CA ALA A 24 2.35 2.55 -9.56
C ALA A 24 1.13 1.74 -9.07
N GLN A 25 0.84 0.61 -9.72
CA GLN A 25 -0.20 -0.33 -9.31
C GLN A 25 0.09 -0.94 -7.94
N ARG A 26 1.32 -1.43 -7.70
CA ARG A 26 1.70 -2.02 -6.41
C ARG A 26 1.67 -1.01 -5.27
N MET A 27 2.01 0.25 -5.55
CA MET A 27 1.94 1.35 -4.58
C MET A 27 0.56 2.00 -4.48
N GLN A 28 -0.43 1.56 -5.27
CA GLN A 28 -1.80 2.10 -5.30
C GLN A 28 -1.88 3.61 -5.53
N ILE A 29 -0.99 4.15 -6.36
CA ILE A 29 -0.94 5.58 -6.70
C ILE A 29 -1.00 5.78 -8.21
N SER A 30 -1.27 7.01 -8.64
CA SER A 30 -1.21 7.34 -10.07
C SER A 30 0.21 7.20 -10.62
N ARG A 31 0.36 6.85 -11.90
CA ARG A 31 1.68 6.82 -12.57
C ARG A 31 2.47 8.14 -12.42
N GLN A 32 1.76 9.27 -12.42
CA GLN A 32 2.36 10.59 -12.25
C GLN A 32 2.86 10.81 -10.82
N THR A 33 2.08 10.38 -9.83
CA THR A 33 2.49 10.40 -8.41
C THR A 33 3.72 9.52 -8.21
N PHE A 34 3.71 8.31 -8.77
CA PHE A 34 4.85 7.39 -8.70
C PHE A 34 6.12 8.00 -9.27
N HIS A 35 6.03 8.64 -10.44
CA HIS A 35 7.18 9.33 -11.05
C HIS A 35 7.77 10.39 -10.10
N ARG A 36 6.92 11.23 -9.50
CA ARG A 36 7.36 12.29 -8.57
C ARG A 36 8.03 11.71 -7.32
N VAL A 37 7.48 10.64 -6.76
CA VAL A 37 8.04 9.95 -5.59
C VAL A 37 9.40 9.35 -5.93
N LEU A 38 9.50 8.64 -7.06
CA LEU A 38 10.76 8.04 -7.51
C LEU A 38 11.85 9.08 -7.77
N GLU A 39 11.51 10.18 -8.45
CA GLU A 39 12.44 11.27 -8.75
C GLU A 39 12.95 11.96 -7.47
N SER A 40 12.05 12.27 -6.55
CA SER A 40 12.41 12.83 -5.23
C SER A 40 13.32 11.87 -4.45
N GLY A 41 12.98 10.57 -4.43
CA GLY A 41 13.77 9.54 -3.76
C GLY A 41 15.18 9.41 -4.33
N ARG A 42 15.30 9.31 -5.66
CA ARG A 42 16.59 9.21 -6.35
C ARG A 42 17.47 10.45 -6.13
N SER A 43 16.88 11.65 -6.15
CA SER A 43 17.60 12.89 -5.88
C SER A 43 18.22 12.90 -4.48
N LYS A 44 17.43 12.53 -3.45
CA LYS A 44 17.89 12.43 -2.06
C LYS A 44 18.94 11.32 -1.88
N LEU A 45 18.77 10.19 -2.55
CA LEU A 45 19.71 9.08 -2.51
C LEU A 45 21.05 9.48 -3.15
N ALA A 46 21.02 10.11 -4.33
CA ALA A 46 22.20 10.59 -5.03
C ALA A 46 22.97 11.62 -4.19
N ASP A 47 22.25 12.61 -3.62
CA ASP A 47 22.84 13.60 -2.72
C ASP A 47 23.53 12.94 -1.51
N ALA A 48 22.91 11.91 -0.93
CA ALA A 48 23.48 11.22 0.21
C ALA A 48 24.74 10.43 -0.16
N LEU A 49 24.73 9.72 -1.29
CA LEU A 49 25.88 8.93 -1.75
C LEU A 49 27.07 9.81 -2.15
N VAL A 50 26.83 10.89 -2.90
CA VAL A 50 27.89 11.78 -3.38
C VAL A 50 28.52 12.58 -2.25
N ASN A 51 27.71 13.07 -1.30
CA ASN A 51 28.18 13.93 -0.22
C ASN A 51 28.48 13.17 1.09
N GLY A 52 28.45 11.83 1.08
CA GLY A 52 28.71 11.00 2.26
C GLY A 52 27.74 11.24 3.42
N LYS A 53 26.48 11.61 3.14
CA LYS A 53 25.49 11.89 4.18
C LYS A 53 24.89 10.58 4.69
N ALA A 54 24.57 10.55 5.99
CA ALA A 54 23.83 9.44 6.56
C ALA A 54 22.42 9.33 5.93
N ILE A 55 22.05 8.13 5.50
CA ILE A 55 20.71 7.82 5.01
C ILE A 55 19.84 7.40 6.20
N GLN A 56 18.77 8.16 6.44
CA GLN A 56 17.75 7.85 7.44
C GLN A 56 16.41 7.69 6.74
N ILE A 57 15.81 6.50 6.87
CA ILE A 57 14.49 6.17 6.32
C ILE A 57 13.45 6.38 7.42
N GLN A 58 12.51 7.31 7.21
CA GLN A 58 11.44 7.58 8.18
C GLN A 58 10.29 8.38 7.56
N GLY A 59 9.09 8.21 8.12
CA GLY A 59 7.90 8.96 7.73
C GLY A 59 7.41 8.63 6.32
N GLY A 60 6.61 9.55 5.77
CA GLY A 60 5.85 9.35 4.54
C GLY A 60 4.38 9.00 4.82
N ASN A 61 3.59 8.96 3.77
CA ASN A 61 2.20 8.53 3.74
C ASN A 61 2.14 7.06 3.29
N PHE A 62 2.11 6.16 4.27
CA PHE A 62 1.98 4.73 4.05
C PHE A 62 0.82 4.19 4.88
N GLY A 63 0.09 3.23 4.34
CA GLY A 63 -0.96 2.50 5.07
C GLY A 63 -0.39 1.19 5.59
N LEU A 64 -0.58 0.92 6.89
CA LEU A 64 -0.41 -0.43 7.42
C LEU A 64 -1.66 -1.25 7.12
N ALA A 65 -1.49 -2.54 6.82
CA ALA A 65 -2.60 -3.43 6.53
C ALA A 65 -3.55 -3.50 7.74
N GLN A 66 -4.84 -3.25 7.53
CA GLN A 66 -5.86 -3.46 8.56
C GLN A 66 -6.21 -4.95 8.63
N HIS A 67 -6.63 -5.43 9.79
CA HIS A 67 -7.16 -6.79 9.94
C HIS A 67 -8.66 -6.74 10.10
N ARG A 68 -9.40 -7.44 9.23
CA ARG A 68 -10.85 -7.55 9.36
C ARG A 68 -11.20 -8.72 10.28
N PHE A 69 -12.11 -8.46 11.21
CA PHE A 69 -12.67 -9.47 12.10
C PHE A 69 -14.18 -9.55 11.92
N ARG A 70 -14.73 -10.74 12.09
CA ARG A 70 -16.16 -11.02 12.16
C ARG A 70 -16.48 -11.72 13.49
N CYS A 71 -17.53 -11.31 14.18
CA CYS A 71 -18.07 -12.05 15.32
C CYS A 71 -19.02 -13.16 14.84
N ASN A 72 -18.86 -14.38 15.35
CA ASN A 72 -19.72 -15.51 15.01
C ASN A 72 -21.07 -15.52 15.74
N ASN A 73 -21.22 -14.70 16.80
CA ASN A 73 -22.45 -14.65 17.59
C ASN A 73 -23.49 -13.68 17.02
N ASP A 74 -23.08 -12.46 16.65
CA ASP A 74 -24.00 -11.45 16.10
C ASP A 74 -23.68 -11.04 14.66
N GLY A 75 -22.64 -11.63 14.04
CA GLY A 75 -22.25 -11.35 12.66
C GLY A 75 -21.58 -10.00 12.44
N HIS A 76 -21.31 -9.22 13.49
CA HIS A 76 -20.69 -7.90 13.36
C HIS A 76 -19.28 -7.99 12.75
N GLU A 77 -18.98 -7.11 11.80
CA GLU A 77 -17.68 -7.00 11.13
C GLU A 77 -17.04 -5.65 11.44
N TRP A 78 -15.74 -5.67 11.75
CA TRP A 78 -14.98 -4.44 11.99
C TRP A 78 -13.51 -4.60 11.55
N ASP A 79 -12.91 -3.48 11.18
CA ASP A 79 -11.52 -3.41 10.76
C ASP A 79 -10.67 -2.89 11.94
N VAL A 80 -9.58 -3.60 12.26
CA VAL A 80 -8.65 -3.25 13.33
C VAL A 80 -7.33 -2.78 12.72
N PRO A 81 -6.87 -1.56 13.06
CA PRO A 81 -5.56 -1.07 12.61
C PRO A 81 -4.43 -2.00 13.03
N PHE A 82 -3.40 -2.11 12.20
CA PHE A 82 -2.23 -2.95 12.49
C PHE A 82 -1.60 -2.63 13.85
N GLU A 83 -1.54 -1.36 14.21
CA GLU A 83 -0.94 -0.89 15.47
C GLU A 83 -1.71 -1.42 16.68
N ALA A 84 -3.03 -1.56 16.55
CA ALA A 84 -3.85 -2.16 17.61
C ALA A 84 -3.57 -3.67 17.71
N VAL A 85 -3.49 -4.38 16.59
CA VAL A 85 -3.15 -5.83 16.57
C VAL A 85 -1.77 -6.11 17.16
N ALA A 86 -0.78 -5.27 16.87
CA ALA A 86 0.58 -5.40 17.38
C ALA A 86 0.68 -5.25 18.91
N ASN A 87 -0.20 -4.43 19.51
CA ASN A 87 -0.18 -4.16 20.95
C ASN A 87 -1.16 -5.03 21.75
N LYS A 88 -2.27 -5.48 21.14
CA LYS A 88 -3.19 -6.48 21.69
C LYS A 88 -4.22 -6.86 20.62
N LEU A 89 -4.30 -8.14 20.25
CA LEU A 89 -5.40 -8.61 19.41
C LEU A 89 -6.74 -8.21 20.05
N PRO A 90 -7.76 -7.83 19.27
CA PRO A 90 -9.10 -7.67 19.81
C PRO A 90 -9.50 -9.00 20.47
N LEU A 91 -9.83 -8.98 21.76
CA LEU A 91 -10.20 -10.18 22.51
C LEU A 91 -11.71 -10.40 22.52
N SER A 92 -12.50 -9.41 22.07
CA SER A 92 -13.96 -9.45 22.11
C SER A 92 -14.60 -8.58 21.05
N CYS A 93 -15.81 -8.96 20.63
CA CYS A 93 -16.68 -8.15 19.79
C CYS A 93 -17.10 -6.86 20.53
N PRO A 94 -17.07 -5.67 19.89
CA PRO A 94 -17.47 -4.41 20.52
C PRO A 94 -19.00 -4.29 20.76
N ILE A 95 -19.80 -5.21 20.21
CA ILE A 95 -21.27 -5.18 20.34
C ILE A 95 -21.78 -6.15 21.41
N CYS A 96 -21.45 -7.45 21.32
CA CYS A 96 -21.91 -8.44 22.30
C CYS A 96 -20.88 -8.82 23.38
N SER A 97 -19.66 -8.28 23.32
CA SER A 97 -18.55 -8.69 24.19
C SER A 97 -18.17 -10.19 24.09
N SER A 98 -18.64 -10.91 23.07
CA SER A 98 -18.26 -12.31 22.84
C SER A 98 -16.81 -12.41 22.37
N VAL A 99 -16.11 -13.42 22.88
CA VAL A 99 -14.74 -13.79 22.47
C VAL A 99 -14.73 -14.64 21.18
N ASN A 100 -15.91 -15.02 20.68
CA ASN A 100 -16.05 -15.84 19.47
C ASN A 100 -15.94 -14.97 18.22
N ILE A 101 -14.72 -14.54 17.94
CA ILE A 101 -14.36 -13.70 16.80
C ILE A 101 -13.44 -14.47 15.86
N GLN A 102 -13.57 -14.24 14.56
CA GLN A 102 -12.75 -14.87 13.53
C GLN A 102 -12.13 -13.80 12.65
N ALA A 103 -10.82 -13.93 12.38
CA ALA A 103 -10.17 -13.12 11.36
C ALA A 103 -10.70 -13.54 9.99
N THR A 104 -11.37 -12.62 9.30
CA THR A 104 -11.76 -12.84 7.92
C THR A 104 -10.57 -12.54 7.03
N PRO A 105 -10.37 -13.31 5.95
CA PRO A 105 -9.43 -12.91 4.92
C PRO A 105 -9.80 -11.50 4.49
N LEU A 106 -8.81 -10.60 4.44
CA LEU A 106 -9.01 -9.33 3.77
C LEU A 106 -9.61 -9.65 2.39
N PRO A 107 -10.69 -8.95 1.99
CA PRO A 107 -11.21 -9.15 0.64
C PRO A 107 -10.02 -9.01 -0.32
N PRO A 108 -9.87 -9.90 -1.32
CA PRO A 108 -8.86 -9.69 -2.34
C PRO A 108 -9.10 -8.28 -2.86
N PHE A 109 -8.08 -7.41 -2.79
CA PHE A 109 -8.20 -5.99 -3.12
C PHE A 109 -8.93 -5.86 -4.46
N GLY A 110 -10.22 -5.56 -4.35
CA GLY A 110 -11.19 -5.74 -5.42
C GLY A 110 -11.15 -4.53 -6.30
N PHE A 111 -10.26 -4.54 -7.29
CA PHE A 111 -10.30 -3.59 -8.38
C PHE A 111 -11.66 -3.73 -9.08
N GLY A 112 -12.51 -2.72 -8.92
CA GLY A 112 -13.69 -2.56 -9.76
C GLY A 112 -13.24 -2.56 -11.22
N ARG A 113 -13.50 -3.67 -11.92
CA ARG A 113 -13.33 -3.77 -13.37
C ARG A 113 -14.39 -2.89 -14.02
N GLY A 114 -14.06 -1.63 -14.23
CA GLY A 114 -14.79 -0.79 -15.17
C GLY A 114 -14.59 -1.33 -16.58
N HIS A 115 -15.63 -1.97 -17.13
CA HIS A 115 -15.69 -2.37 -18.53
C HIS A 115 -15.62 -1.15 -19.45
N GLY A 116 -14.41 -0.77 -19.86
CA GLY A 116 -14.19 0.16 -20.96
C GLY A 116 -14.49 -0.52 -22.30
N ARG A 117 -15.74 -0.39 -22.77
CA ARG A 117 -16.09 -0.66 -24.17
C ARG A 117 -15.43 0.40 -25.05
N GLY A 118 -14.69 0.00 -26.09
CA GLY A 118 -14.41 0.90 -27.21
C GLY A 118 -13.03 0.83 -27.85
N PHE A 119 -12.53 -0.34 -28.23
CA PHE A 119 -11.52 -0.41 -29.30
C PHE A 119 -12.22 -0.09 -30.64
N ARG A 120 -12.09 1.14 -31.14
CA ARG A 120 -12.15 1.41 -32.58
C ARG A 120 -10.73 1.62 -33.08
N ARG A 121 -10.27 0.67 -33.87
CA ARG A 121 -8.99 0.71 -34.60
C ARG A 121 -9.01 1.88 -35.59
N GLY A 122 -8.20 2.90 -35.33
CA GLY A 122 -7.83 3.93 -36.30
C GLY A 122 -6.58 3.49 -37.05
N ARG A 123 -6.74 3.22 -38.34
CA ARG A 123 -5.70 2.87 -39.31
C ARG A 123 -4.89 4.14 -39.65
N TRP A 124 -3.60 4.15 -39.36
CA TRP A 124 -2.69 5.20 -39.85
C TRP A 124 -2.23 4.83 -41.28
N ARG A 125 -2.43 5.77 -42.21
CA ARG A 125 -1.69 5.91 -43.47
C ARG A 125 -0.60 6.93 -43.25
#